data_AF-A0A3D8UL37-F1
#
_entry.id   AF-A0A3D8UL37-F1
#
_cell.length_a   1.000
_cell.length_b   1.000
_cell.length_c   1.000
_cell.angle_alpha   90.00
_cell.angle_beta   90.00
_cell.angle_gamma   90.00
#
_symmetry.space_group_name_H-M   'P 1'
#
loop_
_entity.id
_entity.type
_entity.pdbx_description
1 polymer ?
#
loop_
_entity_poly.entity_id
_entity_poly.type
_entity_poly.pdbx_seq_one_letter_code
_entity_poly.pdbx_strand_id
1 'polypeptide(L)'
;MVIDFEKGNGLVPVVTQEYGSNEILMLGYMNQEALDLSAETKVVHYFSRSKNRIWKKGESSGNIQKILDLKVDCDNDTILAIVEQVGNSACHTGAKSCFFKSYLGNDQPMIVESKIANLPTKYGDFDIKAYKDADQEHLAVMSKNFKELKTPHVRIHSECLTGDSVGSLKCDCNKQLVLALELIAKEGGLVIYHRQEGRNIGLVNKINAYNLQDQGYNTVEANVKLGFKADERDYRAVGFILKDLGLKEIKLMTNNPTKIDFVKSCGIKIHQRMPSITQTNQHNEHYLQTKKEHMGHLL
;
A
#
# COMPACT_ATOMS: atom_id res chain seq x y z
N MET A 1 24.75 22.05 14.39
CA MET A 1 23.79 21.61 15.42
C MET A 1 24.51 20.56 16.26
N VAL A 2 24.43 20.63 17.59
CA VAL A 2 25.13 19.70 18.50
C VAL A 2 24.05 18.94 19.27
N ILE A 3 24.14 17.62 19.28
CA ILE A 3 23.24 16.75 20.05
C ILE A 3 23.67 16.73 21.51
N ASP A 4 22.73 16.86 22.42
CA ASP A 4 22.95 16.79 23.87
C ASP A 4 22.87 15.33 24.34
N PHE A 5 24.03 14.70 24.44
CA PHE A 5 24.15 13.35 25.01
C PHE A 5 24.20 13.35 26.55
N GLU A 6 24.41 14.51 27.20
CA GLU A 6 24.61 14.57 28.65
C GLU A 6 23.31 14.24 29.40
N LYS A 7 22.18 14.79 28.94
CA LYS A 7 20.85 14.52 29.53
C LYS A 7 20.48 13.04 29.59
N GLY A 8 20.96 12.25 28.62
CA GLY A 8 20.64 10.83 28.48
C GLY A 8 21.76 9.89 28.95
N ASN A 9 22.71 10.36 29.76
CA ASN A 9 23.87 9.59 30.24
C ASN A 9 24.70 8.98 29.08
N GLY A 10 24.99 9.79 28.06
CA GLY A 10 25.76 9.39 26.89
C GLY A 10 24.95 8.73 25.78
N LEU A 11 23.62 8.66 25.93
CA LEU A 11 22.71 8.08 24.94
C LEU A 11 21.56 9.02 24.61
N VAL A 12 21.17 9.08 23.34
CA VAL A 12 19.94 9.75 22.91
C VAL A 12 18.96 8.75 22.31
N PRO A 13 17.64 8.88 22.58
CA PRO A 13 16.63 8.15 21.85
C PRO A 13 16.66 8.53 20.37
N VAL A 14 16.47 7.51 19.52
CA VAL A 14 16.33 7.69 18.08
C VAL A 14 15.05 7.01 17.62
N VAL A 15 14.14 7.80 17.06
CA VAL A 15 12.93 7.33 16.40
C VAL A 15 13.23 7.18 14.92
N THR A 16 12.93 6.03 14.34
CA THR A 16 12.99 5.82 12.89
C THR A 16 11.60 5.90 12.29
N GLN A 17 11.48 6.63 11.20
CA GLN A 17 10.24 6.83 10.45
C GLN A 17 10.47 6.46 8.99
N GLU A 18 9.55 5.65 8.44
CA GLU A 18 9.54 5.31 7.02
C GLU A 18 9.28 6.57 6.18
N TYR A 19 10.13 6.78 5.18
CA TYR A 19 9.93 7.85 4.22
C TYR A 19 8.70 7.56 3.34
N GLY A 20 7.90 8.60 3.10
CA GLY A 20 6.67 8.49 2.31
C GLY A 20 5.45 8.17 3.16
N SER A 21 5.40 7.01 3.82
CA SER A 21 4.22 6.62 4.64
C SER A 21 4.20 7.29 6.02
N ASN A 22 5.31 7.88 6.45
CA ASN A 22 5.49 8.49 7.78
C ASN A 22 5.24 7.50 8.94
N GLU A 23 5.23 6.21 8.67
CA GLU A 23 5.03 5.17 9.68
C GLU A 23 6.23 5.14 10.62
N ILE A 24 5.97 5.19 11.93
CA ILE A 24 7.02 5.02 12.93
C ILE A 24 7.42 3.55 12.96
N LEU A 25 8.68 3.26 12.69
CA LEU A 25 9.21 1.91 12.54
C LEU A 25 9.77 1.39 13.85
N MET A 26 10.64 2.15 14.52
CA MET A 26 11.36 1.67 15.69
C MET A 26 11.87 2.83 16.55
N LEU A 27 11.91 2.62 17.86
CA LEU A 27 12.70 3.40 18.80
C LEU A 27 13.96 2.62 19.18
N GLY A 28 15.11 3.26 19.05
CA GLY A 28 16.39 2.79 19.54
C GLY A 28 17.13 3.87 20.32
N TYR A 29 18.40 3.63 20.61
CA TYR A 29 19.28 4.61 21.24
C TYR A 29 20.57 4.71 20.45
N MET A 30 21.21 5.86 20.46
CA MET A 30 22.57 6.07 19.92
C MET A 30 23.44 6.73 20.98
N ASN A 31 24.71 6.35 21.05
CA ASN A 31 25.76 7.20 21.59
C ASN A 31 26.37 8.04 20.45
N GLN A 32 27.31 8.94 20.77
CA GLN A 32 27.98 9.78 19.77
C GLN A 32 28.57 8.95 18.62
N GLU A 33 29.29 7.87 18.93
CA GLU A 33 29.93 7.01 17.92
C GLU A 33 28.90 6.33 17.00
N ALA A 34 27.77 5.86 17.53
CA ALA A 34 26.70 5.27 16.71
C ALA A 34 26.04 6.31 15.79
N LEU A 35 25.92 7.57 16.25
CA LEU A 35 25.44 8.67 15.42
C LEU A 35 26.41 8.99 14.28
N ASP A 36 27.71 9.07 14.59
CA ASP A 36 28.75 9.37 13.60
C ASP A 36 28.80 8.29 12.52
N LEU A 37 28.80 7.00 12.92
CA LEU A 37 28.72 5.87 11.99
C LEU A 37 27.46 5.89 11.14
N SER A 38 26.32 6.30 11.71
CA SER A 38 25.06 6.45 10.98
C SER A 38 25.16 7.55 9.91
N ALA A 39 25.72 8.71 10.28
CA ALA A 39 25.91 9.83 9.38
C ALA A 39 26.89 9.53 8.24
N GLU A 40 27.95 8.77 8.51
CA GLU A 40 28.97 8.35 7.55
C GLU A 40 28.42 7.29 6.58
N THR A 41 27.89 6.19 7.13
CA THR A 41 27.50 5.02 6.32
C THR A 41 26.13 5.17 5.65
N LYS A 42 25.34 6.18 6.04
CA LYS A 42 23.93 6.35 5.65
C LYS A 42 23.06 5.12 5.99
N VAL A 43 23.44 4.35 7.01
CA VAL A 43 22.67 3.23 7.54
C VAL A 43 22.55 3.39 9.04
N VAL A 44 21.38 3.13 9.60
CA VAL A 44 21.16 3.28 11.05
C VAL A 44 22.03 2.31 11.86
N HIS A 45 22.85 2.87 12.74
CA HIS A 45 23.60 2.17 13.78
C HIS A 45 23.01 2.53 15.15
N TYR A 46 22.62 1.53 15.92
CA TYR A 46 22.09 1.72 17.27
C TYR A 46 23.13 1.35 18.31
N PHE A 47 23.04 1.94 19.49
CA PHE A 47 23.70 1.43 20.69
C PHE A 47 22.77 0.46 21.43
N SER A 48 23.16 -0.81 21.51
CA SER A 48 22.43 -1.83 22.25
C SER A 48 22.71 -1.70 23.74
N ARG A 49 21.75 -1.17 24.51
CA ARG A 49 21.87 -1.02 25.97
C ARG A 49 22.07 -2.34 26.71
N SER A 50 21.50 -3.44 26.21
CA SER A 50 21.63 -4.76 26.83
C SER A 50 22.94 -5.47 26.49
N LYS A 51 23.48 -5.26 25.28
CA LYS A 51 24.75 -5.87 24.83
C LYS A 51 25.96 -4.94 25.01
N ASN A 52 25.72 -3.71 25.44
CA ASN A 52 26.71 -2.64 25.62
C ASN A 52 27.65 -2.47 24.40
N ARG A 53 27.08 -2.44 23.20
CA ARG A 53 27.83 -2.32 21.94
C ARG A 53 27.02 -1.63 20.85
N ILE A 54 27.71 -1.07 19.86
CA ILE A 54 27.09 -0.59 18.63
C ILE A 54 26.62 -1.78 17.78
N TRP A 55 25.49 -1.60 17.12
CA TRP A 55 24.81 -2.59 16.29
C TRP A 55 24.32 -1.93 15.01
N LYS A 56 24.79 -2.42 13.85
CA LYS A 56 24.28 -1.98 12.56
C LYS A 56 22.93 -2.63 12.29
N LYS A 57 21.89 -1.83 12.06
CA LYS A 57 20.54 -2.36 11.77
C LYS A 57 20.59 -3.25 10.54
N GLY A 58 20.14 -4.50 10.70
CA GLY A 58 20.07 -5.46 9.60
C GLY A 58 21.39 -6.20 9.32
N GLU A 59 22.42 -6.08 10.17
CA GLU A 59 23.71 -6.77 9.95
C GLU A 59 23.57 -8.29 9.76
N SER A 60 22.62 -8.93 10.46
CA SER A 60 22.38 -10.37 10.35
C SER A 60 21.22 -10.72 9.42
N SER A 61 20.18 -9.87 9.36
CA SER A 61 18.93 -10.20 8.65
C SER A 61 18.85 -9.62 7.24
N GLY A 62 19.73 -8.69 6.88
CA GLY A 62 19.62 -7.91 5.63
C GLY A 62 18.56 -6.80 5.66
N ASN A 63 17.71 -6.74 6.70
CA ASN A 63 16.69 -5.69 6.83
C ASN A 63 17.31 -4.39 7.36
N ILE A 64 17.97 -3.64 6.48
CA ILE A 64 18.69 -2.39 6.80
C ILE A 64 17.75 -1.17 6.75
N GLN A 65 18.08 -0.12 7.50
CA GLN A 65 17.41 1.18 7.42
C GLN A 65 18.37 2.19 6.80
N LYS A 66 18.13 2.59 5.56
CA LYS A 66 18.95 3.58 4.86
C LYS A 66 18.49 4.98 5.26
N ILE A 67 19.42 5.84 5.65
CA ILE A 67 19.11 7.17 6.17
C ILE A 67 19.00 8.15 5.01
N LEU A 68 17.86 8.84 4.94
CA LEU A 68 17.63 9.97 4.05
C LEU A 68 17.87 11.30 4.77
N ASP A 69 17.44 11.39 6.03
CA ASP A 69 17.61 12.59 6.85
C ASP A 69 17.72 12.24 8.34
N LEU A 70 18.41 13.09 9.11
CA LEU A 70 18.48 13.05 10.56
C LEU A 70 18.03 14.40 11.09
N LYS A 71 16.83 14.41 11.69
CA LYS A 71 16.26 15.58 12.34
C LYS A 71 16.45 15.49 13.84
N VAL A 72 16.45 16.65 14.47
CA VAL A 72 16.64 16.80 15.90
C VAL A 72 15.48 17.61 16.46
N ASP A 73 15.04 17.29 17.67
CA ASP A 73 14.02 18.05 18.38
C ASP A 73 14.54 19.41 18.91
N CYS A 74 13.68 20.14 19.63
CA CYS A 74 13.93 21.54 19.97
C CYS A 74 15.00 21.75 21.05
N ASP A 75 15.27 20.74 21.88
CA ASP A 75 16.27 20.78 22.94
C ASP A 75 17.45 19.81 22.70
N ASN A 76 17.54 19.29 21.48
CA ASN A 76 18.65 18.53 20.92
C ASN A 76 18.97 17.20 21.58
N ASP A 77 18.01 16.56 22.26
CA ASP A 77 18.26 15.29 22.96
C ASP A 77 17.54 14.08 22.32
N THR A 78 16.77 14.30 21.25
CA THR A 78 16.12 13.23 20.49
C THR A 78 16.37 13.35 19.00
N ILE A 79 16.62 12.21 18.34
CA ILE A 79 16.82 12.16 16.89
C ILE A 79 15.62 11.49 16.22
N LEU A 80 15.12 12.12 15.16
CA LEU A 80 14.21 11.52 14.20
C LEU A 80 15.00 11.17 12.93
N ALA A 81 15.22 9.88 12.70
CA ALA A 81 15.82 9.37 11.48
C ALA A 81 14.73 9.07 10.44
N ILE A 82 14.72 9.82 9.35
CA ILE A 82 13.89 9.55 8.18
C ILE A 82 14.64 8.51 7.35
N VAL A 83 14.04 7.33 7.18
CA VAL A 83 14.70 6.17 6.58
C VAL A 83 13.88 5.55 5.45
N GLU A 84 14.58 4.95 4.50
CA GLU A 84 14.01 3.94 3.60
C GLU A 84 14.29 2.56 4.20
N GLN A 85 13.23 1.82 4.60
CA GLN A 85 13.39 0.45 5.08
C GLN A 85 13.64 -0.51 3.91
N VAL A 86 14.81 -1.14 3.90
CA VAL A 86 15.11 -2.23 2.97
C VAL A 86 14.73 -3.55 3.62
N GLY A 87 14.03 -4.41 2.88
CA GLY A 87 13.45 -5.65 3.41
C GLY A 87 12.10 -5.40 4.09
N ASN A 88 11.53 -6.45 4.69
CA ASN A 88 10.10 -6.46 5.04
C ASN A 88 9.80 -6.12 6.51
N SER A 89 10.83 -5.94 7.34
CA SER A 89 10.64 -5.78 8.77
C SER A 89 11.68 -4.86 9.41
N ALA A 90 11.21 -3.83 10.13
CA ALA A 90 12.05 -3.14 11.08
C ALA A 90 12.21 -3.99 12.36
N CYS A 91 11.21 -4.78 12.72
CA CYS A 91 11.19 -5.58 13.94
C CYS A 91 11.83 -6.98 13.76
N HIS A 92 12.41 -7.51 14.83
CA HIS A 92 12.95 -8.87 14.89
C HIS A 92 11.85 -9.95 14.85
N THR A 93 10.60 -9.59 15.15
CA THR A 93 9.44 -10.49 15.05
C THR A 93 8.97 -10.71 13.61
N GLY A 94 9.54 -9.98 12.65
CA GLY A 94 9.07 -9.93 11.26
C GLY A 94 8.02 -8.86 11.00
N ALA A 95 7.55 -8.13 12.03
CA ALA A 95 6.64 -7.01 11.84
C ALA A 95 7.32 -5.80 11.17
N LYS A 96 6.57 -5.09 10.32
CA LYS A 96 7.05 -3.88 9.63
C LYS A 96 7.53 -2.82 10.61
N SER A 97 6.74 -2.56 11.66
CA SER A 97 7.05 -1.68 12.78
C SER A 97 7.19 -2.46 14.09
N CYS A 98 7.97 -1.95 15.05
CA CYS A 98 8.00 -2.38 16.44
C CYS A 98 6.72 -2.00 17.21
N PHE A 99 5.91 -1.08 16.69
CA PHE A 99 4.69 -0.55 17.31
C PHE A 99 3.43 -1.23 16.77
N PHE A 100 3.48 -2.54 16.57
CA PHE A 100 2.41 -3.32 15.92
C PHE A 100 1.32 -3.86 16.87
N LYS A 101 1.44 -3.62 18.18
CA LYS A 101 0.48 -4.08 19.19
C LYS A 101 -0.22 -2.89 19.86
N SER A 102 -1.54 -2.96 19.98
CA SER A 102 -2.30 -1.95 20.70
C SER A 102 -2.34 -2.22 22.20
N TYR A 103 -1.96 -1.23 23.02
CA TYR A 103 -2.16 -1.30 24.48
C TYR A 103 -3.65 -1.27 24.85
N LEU A 104 -4.47 -0.55 24.08
CA LEU A 104 -5.92 -0.43 24.30
C LEU A 104 -6.72 -1.59 23.68
N GLY A 105 -6.05 -2.58 23.09
CA GLY A 105 -6.70 -3.73 22.44
C GLY A 105 -7.36 -3.43 21.09
N ASN A 106 -7.15 -2.23 20.54
CA ASN A 106 -7.62 -1.86 19.21
C ASN A 106 -6.55 -2.18 18.17
N ASP A 107 -6.43 -3.46 17.81
CA ASP A 107 -5.57 -3.91 16.69
C ASP A 107 -6.24 -3.70 15.32
N GLN A 108 -7.47 -3.16 15.29
CA GLN A 108 -8.16 -2.79 14.05
C GLN A 108 -7.55 -1.51 13.47
N PRO A 109 -7.41 -1.39 12.13
CA PRO A 109 -6.96 -0.16 11.50
C PRO A 109 -7.90 1.00 11.87
N MET A 110 -7.32 2.15 12.22
CA MET A 110 -8.10 3.36 12.47
C MET A 110 -8.56 3.96 11.15
N ILE A 111 -9.71 3.49 10.67
CA ILE A 111 -10.31 4.00 9.44
C ILE A 111 -11.27 5.14 9.78
N VAL A 112 -11.04 6.30 9.18
CA VAL A 112 -11.96 7.45 9.27
C VAL A 112 -12.90 7.42 8.09
N GLU A 113 -14.19 7.60 8.33
CA GLU A 113 -15.24 7.45 7.33
C GLU A 113 -15.92 8.78 7.02
N SER A 114 -16.23 9.04 5.75
CA SER A 114 -17.09 10.16 5.37
C SER A 114 -18.58 9.81 5.55
N LYS A 115 -19.42 10.84 5.50
CA LYS A 115 -20.85 10.65 5.20
C LYS A 115 -21.03 10.23 3.74
N ILE A 116 -22.18 9.62 3.43
CA ILE A 116 -22.57 9.30 2.06
C ILE A 116 -22.95 10.59 1.32
N ALA A 117 -22.53 10.72 0.06
CA ALA A 117 -22.91 11.82 -0.84
C ALA A 117 -23.40 11.29 -2.19
N ASN A 118 -24.24 12.08 -2.88
CA ASN A 118 -24.66 11.81 -4.26
C ASN A 118 -23.52 12.16 -5.23
N LEU A 119 -23.34 11.33 -6.25
CA LEU A 119 -22.37 11.56 -7.33
C LEU A 119 -23.01 11.26 -8.70
N PRO A 120 -23.51 12.28 -9.41
CA PRO A 120 -23.97 12.11 -10.79
C PRO A 120 -22.76 11.98 -11.72
N THR A 121 -22.77 10.97 -12.60
CA THR A 121 -21.69 10.71 -13.56
C THR A 121 -22.24 10.40 -14.94
N LYS A 122 -21.36 10.37 -15.95
CA LYS A 122 -21.72 9.92 -17.30
C LYS A 122 -22.11 8.43 -17.39
N TYR A 123 -21.83 7.62 -16.36
CA TYR A 123 -22.17 6.20 -16.33
C TYR A 123 -23.50 5.93 -15.58
N GLY A 124 -23.98 6.91 -14.81
CA GLY A 124 -25.14 6.76 -13.93
C GLY A 124 -25.04 7.65 -12.71
N ASP A 125 -26.11 7.68 -11.93
CA ASP A 125 -26.15 8.35 -10.64
C ASP A 125 -25.79 7.36 -9.52
N PHE A 126 -24.90 7.79 -8.62
CA PHE A 126 -24.34 6.94 -7.57
C PHE A 126 -24.44 7.59 -6.19
N ASP A 127 -24.27 6.76 -5.17
CA ASP A 127 -23.90 7.17 -3.83
C ASP A 127 -22.41 6.86 -3.61
N ILE A 128 -21.70 7.77 -2.94
CA ILE A 128 -20.27 7.60 -2.63
C ILE A 128 -19.99 7.75 -1.14
N LYS A 129 -19.02 6.98 -0.65
CA LYS A 129 -18.49 7.07 0.71
C LYS A 129 -16.97 6.91 0.68
N ALA A 130 -16.25 7.83 1.34
CA ALA A 130 -14.80 7.81 1.42
C ALA A 130 -14.34 7.17 2.74
N TYR A 131 -13.19 6.50 2.68
CA TYR A 131 -12.55 5.82 3.80
C TYR A 131 -11.07 6.19 3.82
N LYS A 132 -10.61 6.79 4.90
CA LYS A 132 -9.21 7.14 5.11
C LYS A 132 -8.54 6.11 6.00
N ASP A 133 -7.58 5.39 5.43
CA ASP A 133 -6.69 4.45 6.11
C ASP A 133 -5.28 5.04 6.10
N ALA A 134 -4.84 5.55 7.25
CA ALA A 134 -3.62 6.35 7.37
C ALA A 134 -3.56 7.52 6.36
N ASP A 135 -2.66 7.45 5.38
CA ASP A 135 -2.45 8.43 4.31
C ASP A 135 -3.22 8.12 3.02
N GLN A 136 -3.91 6.98 2.94
CA GLN A 136 -4.67 6.54 1.77
C GLN A 136 -6.16 6.85 1.91
N GLU A 137 -6.79 7.40 0.87
CA GLU A 137 -8.21 7.78 0.86
C GLU A 137 -9.01 7.01 -0.20
N HIS A 138 -9.58 5.88 0.19
CA HIS A 138 -10.35 5.00 -0.69
C HIS A 138 -11.77 5.52 -0.92
N LEU A 139 -12.40 5.11 -2.02
CA LEU A 139 -13.77 5.49 -2.36
C LEU A 139 -14.64 4.26 -2.65
N ALA A 140 -15.76 4.13 -1.96
CA ALA A 140 -16.85 3.25 -2.34
C ALA A 140 -17.82 4.02 -3.26
N VAL A 141 -18.11 3.47 -4.44
CA VAL A 141 -19.10 3.98 -5.40
C VAL A 141 -20.21 2.95 -5.50
N MET A 142 -21.40 3.30 -5.05
CA MET A 142 -22.55 2.42 -4.89
C MET A 142 -23.68 2.84 -5.83
N SER A 143 -24.35 1.88 -6.45
CA SER A 143 -25.61 2.15 -7.14
C SER A 143 -26.68 2.66 -6.16
N LYS A 144 -27.64 3.45 -6.63
CA LYS A 144 -28.70 4.00 -5.76
C LYS A 144 -29.52 2.94 -5.03
N ASN A 145 -29.74 1.79 -5.67
CA ASN A 145 -30.45 0.66 -5.08
C ASN A 145 -29.54 -0.28 -4.26
N PHE A 146 -28.26 0.07 -4.02
CA PHE A 146 -27.27 -0.85 -3.44
C PHE A 146 -27.73 -1.51 -2.14
N LYS A 147 -28.40 -0.76 -1.25
CA LYS A 147 -28.88 -1.27 0.05
C LYS A 147 -29.99 -2.32 -0.05
N GLU A 148 -30.66 -2.41 -1.20
CA GLU A 148 -31.74 -3.36 -1.46
C GLU A 148 -31.20 -4.69 -2.03
N LEU A 149 -29.93 -4.71 -2.45
CA LEU A 149 -29.33 -5.85 -3.13
C LEU A 149 -28.84 -6.89 -2.13
N LYS A 150 -29.39 -8.10 -2.23
CA LYS A 150 -28.88 -9.27 -1.48
C LYS A 150 -27.52 -9.74 -1.99
N THR A 151 -27.28 -9.63 -3.30
CA THR A 151 -26.06 -10.14 -3.95
C THR A 151 -25.58 -9.15 -5.02
N PRO A 152 -25.00 -8.01 -4.62
CA PRO A 152 -24.55 -6.97 -5.54
C PRO A 152 -23.37 -7.41 -6.42
N HIS A 153 -23.23 -6.76 -7.57
CA HIS A 153 -21.99 -6.82 -8.35
C HIS A 153 -20.91 -6.00 -7.63
N VAL A 154 -19.73 -6.57 -7.43
CA VAL A 154 -18.64 -5.91 -6.71
C VAL A 154 -17.36 -5.93 -7.52
N ARG A 155 -16.73 -4.75 -7.65
CA ARG A 155 -15.42 -4.58 -8.25
C ARG A 155 -14.48 -3.93 -7.24
N ILE A 156 -13.40 -4.62 -6.88
CA ILE A 156 -12.28 -4.02 -6.15
C ILE A 156 -11.30 -3.51 -7.20
N HIS A 157 -11.32 -2.20 -7.49
CA HIS A 157 -10.46 -1.58 -8.48
C HIS A 157 -9.20 -1.03 -7.82
N SER A 158 -8.03 -1.45 -8.29
CA SER A 158 -6.76 -0.89 -7.82
C SER A 158 -6.47 0.36 -8.62
N GLU A 159 -6.19 1.47 -7.94
CA GLU A 159 -5.86 2.75 -8.56
C GLU A 159 -4.80 2.62 -9.65
N CYS A 160 -5.03 3.31 -10.76
CA CYS A 160 -4.05 3.49 -11.82
C CYS A 160 -4.26 4.88 -12.45
N LEU A 161 -3.61 5.91 -11.93
CA LEU A 161 -3.75 7.30 -12.39
C LEU A 161 -3.56 7.42 -13.91
N THR A 162 -2.47 6.83 -14.42
CA THR A 162 -2.13 6.86 -15.86
C THR A 162 -3.23 6.23 -16.72
N GLY A 163 -3.87 5.16 -16.26
CA GLY A 163 -4.97 4.54 -16.97
C GLY A 163 -6.25 5.33 -16.75
N ASP A 164 -6.71 5.39 -15.51
CA ASP A 164 -8.03 5.84 -15.08
C ASP A 164 -8.30 7.30 -15.42
N SER A 165 -7.30 8.18 -15.29
CA SER A 165 -7.46 9.63 -15.49
C SER A 165 -6.78 10.16 -16.75
N VAL A 166 -5.60 9.65 -17.11
CA VAL A 166 -4.82 10.16 -18.26
C VAL A 166 -5.15 9.44 -19.57
N GLY A 167 -5.75 8.24 -19.52
CA GLY A 167 -6.15 7.49 -20.71
C GLY A 167 -5.02 6.68 -21.35
N SER A 168 -4.04 6.23 -20.57
CA SER A 168 -2.92 5.42 -21.04
C SER A 168 -3.39 4.14 -21.74
N LEU A 169 -2.80 3.86 -22.92
CA LEU A 169 -3.02 2.63 -23.67
C LEU A 169 -2.12 1.46 -23.22
N LYS A 170 -1.10 1.72 -22.37
CA LYS A 170 -0.17 0.71 -21.84
C LYS A 170 -0.83 -0.27 -20.86
N CYS A 171 -2.05 0.02 -20.40
CA CYS A 171 -2.79 -0.85 -19.48
C CYS A 171 -4.28 -0.88 -19.83
N ASP A 172 -5.02 -1.80 -19.20
CA ASP A 172 -6.46 -1.97 -19.36
C ASP A 172 -7.27 -1.47 -18.15
N CYS A 173 -6.63 -0.82 -17.18
CA CYS A 173 -7.24 -0.43 -15.90
C CYS A 173 -8.50 0.43 -16.09
N ASN A 174 -8.41 1.49 -16.90
CA ASN A 174 -9.55 2.37 -17.16
C ASN A 174 -10.73 1.62 -17.78
N LYS A 175 -10.48 0.79 -18.81
CA LYS A 175 -11.53 -0.01 -19.45
C LYS A 175 -12.23 -0.92 -18.45
N GLN A 176 -11.49 -1.53 -17.50
CA GLN A 176 -12.09 -2.34 -16.45
C GLN A 176 -12.89 -1.53 -15.43
N LEU A 177 -12.47 -0.30 -15.11
CA LEU A 177 -13.21 0.61 -14.24
C LEU A 177 -14.53 1.06 -14.90
N VAL A 178 -14.46 1.46 -16.16
CA VAL A 178 -15.63 1.85 -16.97
C VAL A 178 -16.65 0.72 -17.01
N LEU A 179 -16.21 -0.49 -17.39
CA LEU A 179 -17.07 -1.67 -17.44
C LEU A 179 -17.78 -1.93 -16.10
N ALA A 180 -17.06 -1.76 -14.98
CA ALA A 180 -17.64 -1.95 -13.66
C ALA A 180 -18.66 -0.86 -13.31
N LEU A 181 -18.37 0.41 -13.59
CA LEU A 181 -19.29 1.53 -13.34
C LEU A 181 -20.58 1.40 -14.17
N GLU A 182 -20.46 1.05 -15.45
CA GLU A 182 -21.61 0.79 -16.32
C GLU A 182 -22.44 -0.40 -15.83
N LEU A 183 -21.78 -1.48 -15.41
CA LEU A 183 -22.47 -2.65 -14.88
C LEU A 183 -23.24 -2.32 -13.60
N ILE A 184 -22.61 -1.65 -12.63
CA ILE A 184 -23.29 -1.33 -11.36
C ILE A 184 -24.37 -0.28 -11.54
N ALA A 185 -24.27 0.61 -12.54
CA ALA A 185 -25.35 1.52 -12.88
C ALA A 185 -26.60 0.79 -13.39
N LYS A 186 -26.40 -0.28 -14.17
CA LYS A 186 -27.49 -1.06 -14.78
C LYS A 186 -28.06 -2.14 -13.86
N GLU A 187 -27.20 -2.91 -13.21
CA GLU A 187 -27.57 -4.12 -12.47
C GLU A 187 -27.47 -3.96 -10.95
N GLY A 188 -26.93 -2.82 -10.51
CA GLY A 188 -26.73 -2.52 -9.10
C GLY A 188 -25.44 -3.12 -8.54
N GLY A 189 -24.76 -2.39 -7.66
CA GLY A 189 -23.54 -2.88 -7.04
C GLY A 189 -22.63 -1.83 -6.44
N LEU A 190 -21.36 -2.22 -6.30
CA LEU A 190 -20.30 -1.47 -5.64
C LEU A 190 -19.00 -1.54 -6.43
N VAL A 191 -18.38 -0.39 -6.65
CA VAL A 191 -16.97 -0.27 -7.02
C VAL A 191 -16.20 0.27 -5.82
N ILE A 192 -15.21 -0.46 -5.34
CA ILE A 192 -14.23 0.03 -4.36
C ILE A 192 -13.02 0.53 -5.14
N TYR A 193 -12.82 1.84 -5.20
CA TYR A 193 -11.61 2.47 -5.72
C TYR A 193 -10.53 2.47 -4.64
N HIS A 194 -9.68 1.45 -4.69
CA HIS A 194 -8.63 1.18 -3.73
C HIS A 194 -7.34 1.90 -4.14
N ARG A 195 -7.04 3.00 -3.43
CA ARG A 195 -5.83 3.86 -3.57
C ARG A 195 -4.51 3.11 -3.31
N GLN A 196 -4.10 2.30 -4.27
CA GLN A 196 -2.83 1.56 -4.23
C GLN A 196 -2.16 1.57 -5.61
N GLU A 197 -1.73 2.77 -6.01
CA GLU A 197 -1.00 2.98 -7.26
C GLU A 197 0.26 2.12 -7.33
N GLY A 198 0.53 1.57 -8.51
CA GLY A 198 1.73 0.77 -8.77
C GLY A 198 1.83 -0.52 -7.95
N ARG A 199 0.74 -1.05 -7.40
CA ARG A 199 0.77 -2.16 -6.41
C ARG A 199 1.42 -1.76 -5.09
N ASN A 200 1.11 -0.53 -4.67
CA ASN A 200 1.58 0.08 -3.43
C ASN A 200 3.04 0.59 -3.48
N ILE A 201 3.74 0.52 -4.62
CA ILE A 201 5.05 1.16 -4.80
C ILE A 201 4.94 2.66 -5.13
N GLY A 202 3.72 3.14 -5.40
CA GLY A 202 3.43 4.53 -5.72
C GLY A 202 3.70 4.92 -7.19
N LEU A 203 3.27 6.14 -7.54
CA LEU A 203 3.33 6.64 -8.91
C LEU A 203 4.77 6.84 -9.40
N VAL A 204 5.64 7.43 -8.58
CA VAL A 204 7.04 7.74 -8.96
C VAL A 204 7.76 6.47 -9.42
N ASN A 205 7.68 5.41 -8.61
CA ASN A 205 8.35 4.15 -8.92
C ASN A 205 7.71 3.42 -10.10
N LYS A 206 6.40 3.54 -10.29
CA LYS A 206 5.73 3.06 -11.51
C LYS A 206 6.26 3.75 -12.76
N ILE A 207 6.46 5.07 -12.73
CA ILE A 207 7.03 5.80 -13.88
C ILE A 207 8.49 5.42 -14.09
N ASN A 208 9.28 5.24 -13.02
CA ASN A 208 10.64 4.72 -13.14
C ASN A 208 10.67 3.32 -13.78
N ALA A 209 9.71 2.45 -13.43
CA ALA A 209 9.56 1.13 -14.04
C ALA A 209 9.21 1.24 -15.54
N TYR A 210 8.35 2.20 -15.93
CA TYR A 210 8.08 2.47 -17.34
C TYR A 210 9.32 2.96 -18.08
N ASN A 211 10.12 3.85 -17.48
CA ASN A 211 11.37 4.32 -18.08
C ASN A 211 12.36 3.15 -18.31
N LEU A 212 12.45 2.21 -17.36
CA LEU A 212 13.26 1.00 -17.55
C LEU A 212 12.68 0.10 -18.65
N GLN A 213 11.37 -0.04 -18.74
CA GLN A 213 10.74 -0.81 -19.82
C GLN A 213 10.97 -0.20 -21.20
N ASP A 214 10.93 1.14 -21.30
CA ASP A 214 11.23 1.87 -22.52
C ASP A 214 12.72 1.70 -22.94
N GLN A 215 13.59 1.29 -22.02
CA GLN A 215 14.98 0.89 -22.26
C GLN A 215 15.16 -0.61 -22.59
N GLY A 216 14.06 -1.37 -22.68
CA GLY A 216 14.05 -2.78 -23.08
C GLY A 216 14.03 -3.79 -21.93
N TYR A 217 13.97 -3.35 -20.67
CA TYR A 217 13.80 -4.26 -19.54
C TYR A 217 12.37 -4.83 -19.49
N ASN A 218 12.22 -6.11 -19.17
CA ASN A 218 10.89 -6.65 -18.93
C ASN A 218 10.32 -6.17 -17.57
N THR A 219 9.03 -6.43 -17.32
CA THR A 219 8.35 -5.95 -16.11
C THR A 219 8.96 -6.51 -14.82
N VAL A 220 9.48 -7.73 -14.84
CA VAL A 220 10.11 -8.36 -13.66
C VAL A 220 11.48 -7.74 -13.41
N GLU A 221 12.31 -7.62 -14.44
CA GLU A 221 13.63 -6.99 -14.36
C GLU A 221 13.56 -5.54 -13.86
N ALA A 222 12.60 -4.77 -14.36
CA ALA A 222 12.39 -3.40 -13.92
C ALA A 222 12.08 -3.32 -12.42
N ASN A 223 11.24 -4.20 -11.88
CA ASN A 223 10.92 -4.24 -10.45
C ASN A 223 12.11 -4.69 -9.59
N VAL A 224 12.85 -5.71 -10.04
CA VAL A 224 14.07 -6.18 -9.36
C VAL A 224 15.10 -5.06 -9.29
N LYS A 225 15.30 -4.32 -10.38
CA LYS A 225 16.25 -3.20 -10.45
C LYS A 225 15.83 -2.03 -9.56
N LEU A 226 14.53 -1.85 -9.33
CA LEU A 226 13.99 -0.85 -8.41
C LEU A 226 13.91 -1.34 -6.96
N GLY A 227 14.24 -2.60 -6.67
CA GLY A 227 14.25 -3.14 -5.31
C GLY A 227 12.89 -3.48 -4.72
N PHE A 228 11.82 -3.51 -5.54
CA PHE A 228 10.46 -3.79 -5.07
C PHE A 228 10.06 -5.26 -5.27
N LYS A 229 9.19 -5.75 -4.39
CA LYS A 229 8.48 -7.02 -4.62
C LYS A 229 7.54 -6.92 -5.82
N ALA A 230 7.15 -8.07 -6.34
CA ALA A 230 6.16 -8.15 -7.41
C ALA A 230 4.77 -7.61 -6.99
N ASP A 231 4.43 -7.62 -5.70
CA ASP A 231 3.14 -7.17 -5.17
C ASP A 231 3.22 -6.83 -3.67
N GLU A 232 2.87 -5.60 -3.28
CA GLU A 232 2.84 -5.12 -1.88
C GLU A 232 1.47 -4.60 -1.45
N ARG A 233 0.42 -5.05 -2.13
CA ARG A 233 -0.95 -4.62 -1.84
C ARG A 233 -1.42 -5.07 -0.47
N ASP A 234 -1.97 -4.13 0.28
CA ASP A 234 -2.63 -4.36 1.56
C ASP A 234 -4.15 -4.23 1.40
N TYR A 235 -4.90 -5.28 1.67
CA TYR A 235 -6.36 -5.27 1.48
C TYR A 235 -7.15 -5.00 2.77
N ARG A 236 -6.51 -4.64 3.88
CA ARG A 236 -7.19 -4.40 5.18
C ARG A 236 -8.33 -3.37 5.05
N ALA A 237 -8.10 -2.24 4.39
CA ALA A 237 -9.14 -1.26 4.14
C ALA A 237 -10.31 -1.81 3.34
N VAL A 238 -10.05 -2.64 2.31
CA VAL A 238 -11.11 -3.29 1.53
C VAL A 238 -11.96 -4.20 2.42
N GLY A 239 -11.33 -4.98 3.31
CA GLY A 239 -12.05 -5.82 4.27
C GLY A 239 -12.96 -5.01 5.19
N PHE A 240 -12.47 -3.87 5.68
CA PHE A 240 -13.27 -2.95 6.49
C PHE A 240 -14.44 -2.37 5.71
N ILE A 241 -14.22 -1.86 4.49
CA ILE A 241 -15.27 -1.30 3.63
C ILE A 241 -16.37 -2.33 3.37
N LEU A 242 -16.00 -3.58 3.06
CA LEU A 242 -16.98 -4.64 2.82
C LEU A 242 -17.83 -4.92 4.06
N LYS A 243 -17.21 -4.90 5.25
CA LYS A 243 -17.89 -5.09 6.55
C LYS A 243 -18.80 -3.93 6.91
N ASP A 244 -18.31 -2.69 6.79
CA ASP A 244 -19.08 -1.46 7.06
C ASP A 244 -20.32 -1.37 6.17
N LEU A 245 -20.18 -1.69 4.88
CA LEU A 245 -21.30 -1.72 3.93
C LEU A 245 -22.22 -2.96 4.09
N GLY A 246 -21.95 -3.83 5.07
CA GLY A 246 -22.82 -4.95 5.43
C GLY A 246 -22.86 -6.09 4.42
N LEU A 247 -21.84 -6.23 3.57
CA LEU A 247 -21.80 -7.24 2.51
C LEU A 247 -21.55 -8.64 3.08
N LYS A 248 -22.38 -9.60 2.66
CA LYS A 248 -22.25 -11.02 3.02
C LYS A 248 -22.09 -11.93 1.81
N GLU A 249 -22.70 -11.55 0.69
CA GLU A 249 -22.70 -12.32 -0.54
C GLU A 249 -22.53 -11.38 -1.74
N ILE A 250 -21.72 -11.75 -2.74
CA ILE A 250 -21.41 -10.89 -3.89
C ILE A 250 -21.29 -11.66 -5.21
N LYS A 251 -21.41 -10.94 -6.32
CA LYS A 251 -20.88 -11.34 -7.63
C LYS A 251 -19.59 -10.55 -7.90
N LEU A 252 -18.44 -11.21 -7.86
CA LEU A 252 -17.13 -10.55 -7.87
C LEU A 252 -16.59 -10.39 -9.30
N MET A 253 -16.33 -9.15 -9.70
CA MET A 253 -15.66 -8.80 -10.96
C MET A 253 -14.14 -8.78 -10.79
N THR A 254 -13.46 -9.86 -11.16
CA THR A 254 -11.99 -9.93 -11.06
C THR A 254 -11.38 -10.99 -11.99
N ASN A 255 -10.16 -10.72 -12.46
CA ASN A 255 -9.29 -11.72 -13.09
C ASN A 255 -8.13 -12.13 -12.18
N ASN A 256 -7.98 -11.47 -11.03
CA ASN A 256 -6.90 -11.73 -10.08
C ASN A 256 -7.36 -12.75 -9.02
N PRO A 257 -6.75 -13.96 -8.95
CA PRO A 257 -7.08 -14.97 -7.94
C PRO A 257 -6.85 -14.49 -6.51
N THR A 258 -5.81 -13.68 -6.24
CA THR A 258 -5.52 -13.15 -4.91
C THR A 258 -6.68 -12.32 -4.33
N LYS A 259 -7.41 -11.58 -5.19
CA LYS A 259 -8.61 -10.84 -4.76
C LYS A 259 -9.77 -11.77 -4.39
N ILE A 260 -9.87 -12.92 -5.05
CA ILE A 260 -10.87 -13.95 -4.76
C ILE A 260 -10.60 -14.53 -3.36
N ASP A 261 -9.35 -14.91 -3.11
CA ASP A 261 -8.94 -15.52 -1.84
C ASP A 261 -9.07 -14.52 -0.68
N PHE A 262 -8.69 -13.27 -0.91
CA PHE A 262 -8.88 -12.19 0.07
C PHE A 262 -10.36 -12.02 0.45
N VAL A 263 -11.26 -11.88 -0.53
CA VAL A 263 -12.70 -11.73 -0.26
C VAL A 263 -13.27 -12.93 0.50
N LYS A 264 -12.85 -14.16 0.13
CA LYS A 264 -13.25 -15.37 0.87
C LYS A 264 -12.75 -15.33 2.32
N SER A 265 -11.52 -14.86 2.55
CA SER A 265 -10.95 -14.73 3.90
C SER A 265 -11.72 -13.73 4.78
N CYS A 266 -12.42 -12.75 4.18
CA CYS A 266 -13.33 -11.86 4.89
C CYS A 266 -14.68 -12.52 5.27
N GLY A 267 -14.88 -13.80 4.95
CA GLY A 267 -16.14 -14.51 5.22
C GLY A 267 -17.27 -14.20 4.24
N ILE A 268 -16.96 -13.59 3.08
CA ILE A 268 -17.95 -13.20 2.07
C ILE A 268 -18.13 -14.34 1.06
N LYS A 269 -19.38 -14.71 0.81
CA LYS A 269 -19.74 -15.72 -0.18
C LYS A 269 -19.71 -15.12 -1.59
N ILE A 270 -18.86 -15.67 -2.46
CA ILE A 270 -18.82 -15.32 -3.89
C ILE A 270 -19.75 -16.28 -4.63
N HIS A 271 -20.91 -15.80 -5.09
CA HIS A 271 -21.85 -16.61 -5.88
C HIS A 271 -21.40 -16.79 -7.32
N GLN A 272 -20.77 -15.76 -7.86
CA GLN A 272 -20.32 -15.75 -9.25
C GLN A 272 -19.05 -14.93 -9.36
N ARG A 273 -18.04 -15.48 -10.05
CA ARG A 273 -16.90 -14.70 -10.54
C ARG A 273 -17.24 -14.24 -11.97
N MET A 274 -17.17 -12.94 -12.21
CA MET A 274 -17.29 -12.35 -13.54
C MET A 274 -15.91 -11.90 -14.03
N PRO A 275 -15.44 -12.34 -15.21
CA PRO A 275 -14.19 -11.88 -15.74
C PRO A 275 -14.32 -10.43 -16.21
N SER A 276 -13.26 -9.63 -16.03
CA SER A 276 -13.17 -8.26 -16.55
C SER A 276 -12.36 -8.28 -17.84
N ILE A 277 -12.95 -8.77 -18.92
CA ILE A 277 -12.28 -8.91 -20.22
C ILE A 277 -12.41 -7.59 -20.98
N THR A 278 -11.30 -7.08 -21.50
CA THR A 278 -11.26 -5.86 -22.31
C THR A 278 -10.52 -6.14 -23.60
N GLN A 279 -10.88 -5.47 -24.69
CA GLN A 279 -10.15 -5.60 -25.96
C GLN A 279 -8.69 -5.19 -25.82
N THR A 280 -7.80 -6.07 -26.28
CA THR A 280 -6.35 -5.86 -26.37
C THR A 280 -6.02 -4.83 -27.45
N ASN A 281 -4.85 -4.21 -27.32
CA ASN A 281 -4.28 -3.33 -28.33
C ASN A 281 -2.75 -3.54 -28.38
N GLN A 282 -2.10 -3.01 -29.41
CA GLN A 282 -0.66 -3.16 -29.62
C GLN A 282 0.23 -2.73 -28.45
N HIS A 283 -0.25 -1.83 -27.57
CA HIS A 283 0.50 -1.31 -26.43
C HIS A 283 0.31 -2.11 -25.13
N ASN A 284 -0.73 -2.95 -25.02
CA ASN A 284 -1.03 -3.69 -23.79
C ASN A 284 -0.97 -5.22 -23.92
N GLU A 285 -0.69 -5.75 -25.12
CA GLU A 285 -0.59 -7.19 -25.37
C GLU A 285 0.43 -7.87 -24.45
N HIS A 286 1.68 -7.40 -24.45
CA HIS A 286 2.73 -7.93 -23.58
C HIS A 286 2.37 -7.82 -22.09
N TYR A 287 1.74 -6.71 -21.69
CA TYR A 287 1.32 -6.48 -20.31
C TYR A 287 0.26 -7.50 -19.84
N LEU A 288 -0.72 -7.79 -20.70
CA LEU A 288 -1.77 -8.78 -20.41
C LEU A 288 -1.22 -10.21 -20.42
N GLN A 289 -0.29 -10.51 -21.33
CA GLN A 289 0.41 -11.79 -21.36
C GLN A 289 1.23 -12.02 -20.09
N THR A 290 1.98 -11.01 -19.64
CA THR A 290 2.73 -11.05 -18.37
C THR A 290 1.81 -11.33 -17.18
N LYS A 291 0.63 -10.70 -17.13
CA LYS A 291 -0.36 -10.96 -16.07
C LYS A 291 -0.84 -12.41 -16.07
N LYS A 292 -1.06 -12.99 -17.25
CA LYS A 292 -1.53 -14.37 -17.40
C LYS A 292 -0.43 -15.37 -17.00
N GLU A 293 0.75 -15.24 -17.58
CA GLU A 293 1.83 -16.22 -17.47
C GLU A 293 2.58 -16.13 -16.13
N HIS A 294 2.89 -14.91 -15.68
CA HIS A 294 3.75 -14.71 -14.50
C HIS A 294 2.97 -14.39 -13.22
N MET A 295 1.69 -14.01 -13.32
CA MET A 295 0.88 -13.57 -12.15
C MET A 295 -0.40 -14.39 -11.97
N GLY A 296 -0.61 -15.42 -12.79
CA GLY A 296 -1.74 -16.34 -12.67
C GLY A 296 -3.10 -15.70 -12.88
N HIS A 297 -3.17 -14.54 -13.56
CA HIS A 297 -4.44 -13.91 -13.87
C HIS A 297 -5.27 -14.79 -14.82
N LEU A 298 -6.55 -14.93 -14.51
CA LEU A 298 -7.51 -15.75 -15.24
C LEU A 298 -8.08 -14.97 -16.44
N LEU A 299 -7.20 -14.69 -17.41
CA LEU A 299 -7.46 -13.97 -18.68
C LEU A 299 -7.70 -14.91 -19.86
#